data_AF-U6D1Y6-F1
#
_entry.id   AF-U6D1Y6-F1
#
_cell.length_a   1.000
_cell.length_b   1.000
_cell.length_c   1.000
_cell.angle_alpha   90.00
_cell.angle_beta   90.00
_cell.angle_gamma   90.00
#
_symmetry.space_group_name_H-M   'P 1'
#
loop_
_entity.id
_entity.type
_entity.pdbx_description
1 polymer ?
#
loop_
_entity_poly.entity_id
_entity_poly.type
_entity_poly.pdbx_seq_one_letter_code
_entity_poly.pdbx_strand_id
1 'polypeptide(L)'
;MNSLSTSAFSPVAFSLGLLLVMATAFPTPGPLGGDSKDDGTSNRPPLTSADKMEDFIRFILGKISALKKEMCEKYNKCEDNKEALAENNLNLPKLAEKDKCFQSQFNQETCMTRITTGLQEFQIHLKYLEANYEGNKNNAHSVYISTKHLLQKLRPMNQVEVTT
;
A
#
# COMPACT_ATOMS: atom_id res chain seq x y z
N MET A 1 -30.17 -28.21 58.00
CA MET A 1 -29.73 -26.80 58.00
C MET A 1 -30.11 -26.19 56.67
N ASN A 2 -30.92 -25.14 56.75
CA ASN A 2 -31.58 -24.46 55.64
C ASN A 2 -30.58 -23.62 54.85
N SER A 3 -30.76 -23.51 53.53
CA SER A 3 -30.87 -22.21 52.89
C SER A 3 -31.53 -22.36 51.52
N LEU A 4 -32.75 -21.84 51.44
CA LEU A 4 -33.51 -21.58 50.23
C LEU A 4 -33.04 -20.24 49.67
N SER A 5 -32.83 -20.16 48.36
CA SER A 5 -32.96 -18.89 47.63
C SER A 5 -33.80 -19.10 46.38
N THR A 6 -35.08 -18.78 46.55
CA THR A 6 -36.09 -18.53 45.53
C THR A 6 -35.99 -17.09 45.00
N SER A 7 -36.03 -16.92 43.68
CA SER A 7 -36.70 -15.76 43.04
C SER A 7 -37.24 -16.24 41.68
N ALA A 8 -38.53 -16.51 41.57
CA ALA A 8 -39.61 -15.59 41.20
C ALA A 8 -39.61 -15.23 39.70
N PHE A 9 -40.46 -15.93 38.94
CA PHE A 9 -40.92 -15.58 37.60
C PHE A 9 -41.87 -14.38 37.66
N SER A 10 -41.82 -13.48 36.66
CA SER A 10 -43.00 -12.77 36.10
C SER A 10 -42.67 -11.85 34.91
N PRO A 11 -43.66 -11.45 34.08
CA PRO A 11 -43.58 -11.54 32.61
C PRO A 11 -43.79 -10.20 31.87
N VAL A 12 -43.89 -10.27 30.52
CA VAL A 12 -44.46 -9.25 29.58
C VAL A 12 -43.51 -8.05 29.35
N ALA A 13 -43.21 -7.55 28.14
CA ALA A 13 -44.10 -7.24 27.04
C ALA A 13 -43.37 -7.16 25.68
N PHE A 14 -44.08 -7.58 24.64
CA PHE A 14 -43.85 -7.20 23.25
C PHE A 14 -44.03 -5.68 23.11
N SER A 15 -43.09 -5.01 22.46
CA SER A 15 -43.34 -3.71 21.84
C SER A 15 -42.62 -3.65 20.49
N LEU A 16 -43.34 -4.08 19.45
CA LEU A 16 -43.13 -3.64 18.08
C LEU A 16 -43.51 -2.16 17.99
N GLY A 17 -42.63 -1.33 17.44
CA GLY A 17 -43.02 -0.03 16.88
C GLY A 17 -42.00 1.08 17.12
N LEU A 18 -41.32 1.47 16.05
CA LEU A 18 -41.47 2.79 15.44
C LEU A 18 -40.64 2.84 14.15
N LEU A 19 -41.34 2.76 13.02
CA LEU A 19 -40.82 3.11 11.70
C LEU A 19 -40.47 4.59 11.71
N LEU A 20 -39.18 4.92 11.73
CA LEU A 20 -38.71 6.26 11.41
C LEU A 20 -38.63 6.41 9.89
N VAL A 21 -39.74 6.86 9.28
CA VAL A 21 -39.70 7.45 7.95
C VAL A 21 -39.53 8.95 8.13
N MET A 22 -38.28 9.42 8.02
CA MET A 22 -38.03 10.84 7.82
C MET A 22 -38.01 11.11 6.33
N ALA A 23 -39.10 11.68 5.82
CA ALA A 23 -39.13 12.26 4.48
C ALA A 23 -38.33 13.56 4.50
N THR A 24 -37.09 13.54 3.98
CA THR A 24 -36.38 14.78 3.66
C THR A 24 -36.89 15.26 2.31
N ALA A 25 -37.79 16.24 2.33
CA ALA A 25 -38.12 17.03 1.15
C ALA A 25 -36.84 17.78 0.71
N PHE A 26 -36.31 17.42 -0.46
CA PHE A 26 -35.21 18.14 -1.09
C PHE A 26 -35.70 19.53 -1.52
N PRO A 27 -35.07 20.64 -1.08
CA PRO A 27 -35.27 21.91 -1.73
C PRO A 27 -34.41 21.98 -2.98
N THR A 28 -35.06 22.27 -4.10
CA THR A 28 -34.45 22.66 -5.37
C THR A 28 -33.56 23.90 -5.18
N PRO A 29 -32.29 23.92 -5.60
CA PRO A 29 -31.49 25.15 -5.55
C PRO A 29 -31.90 26.07 -6.72
N GLY A 30 -32.47 27.23 -6.40
CA GLY A 30 -32.54 28.38 -7.30
C GLY A 30 -31.18 29.12 -7.35
N PRO A 31 -30.85 29.83 -8.44
CA PRO A 31 -29.52 30.36 -8.68
C PRO A 31 -29.34 31.76 -8.07
N LEU A 32 -28.09 32.24 -8.11
CA LEU A 32 -27.53 33.53 -7.66
C LEU A 32 -26.92 33.41 -6.26
N GLY A 33 -25.62 33.55 -6.08
CA GLY A 33 -24.75 34.54 -6.70
C GLY A 33 -24.26 35.42 -5.56
N GLY A 34 -23.02 35.18 -5.12
CA GLY A 34 -22.40 35.88 -4.00
C GLY A 34 -20.94 35.49 -3.90
N ASP A 35 -20.10 36.36 -4.45
CA ASP A 35 -18.65 36.25 -4.53
C ASP A 35 -18.00 35.93 -3.19
N SER A 36 -17.17 34.88 -3.18
CA SER A 36 -16.05 34.79 -2.25
C SER A 36 -14.84 34.34 -3.04
N LYS A 37 -14.02 35.32 -3.42
CA LYS A 37 -12.63 35.11 -3.81
C LYS A 37 -11.92 34.49 -2.61
N ASP A 38 -11.67 33.19 -2.69
CA ASP A 38 -10.47 32.62 -2.08
C ASP A 38 -9.74 31.85 -3.17
N ASP A 39 -8.70 32.49 -3.68
CA ASP A 39 -7.78 32.00 -4.68
C ASP A 39 -6.84 31.02 -4.00
N GLY A 40 -7.29 29.78 -3.92
CA GLY A 40 -6.51 28.65 -3.42
C GLY A 40 -6.57 27.53 -4.44
N THR A 41 -6.05 27.78 -5.66
CA THR A 41 -5.82 26.72 -6.64
C THR A 41 -4.96 25.64 -5.99
N SER A 42 -5.59 24.55 -5.52
CA SER A 42 -4.88 23.36 -5.09
C SER A 42 -4.33 22.70 -6.35
N ASN A 43 -3.16 23.17 -6.79
CA ASN A 43 -2.36 22.63 -7.88
C ASN A 43 -1.76 21.26 -7.52
N ARG A 44 -2.37 20.49 -6.60
CA ARG A 44 -1.97 19.11 -6.39
C ARG A 44 -2.43 18.34 -7.61
N PRO A 45 -1.51 17.82 -8.44
CA PRO A 45 -1.89 16.92 -9.52
C PRO A 45 -2.72 15.80 -8.89
N PRO A 46 -3.82 15.36 -9.52
CA PRO A 46 -4.66 14.32 -8.94
C PRO A 46 -3.72 13.16 -8.64
N LEU A 47 -3.65 12.74 -7.36
CA LEU A 47 -3.01 11.48 -7.02
C LEU A 47 -3.58 10.50 -8.04
N THR A 48 -2.73 9.89 -8.87
CA THR A 48 -3.08 8.60 -9.45
C THR A 48 -3.58 7.79 -8.25
N SER A 49 -4.89 7.53 -8.15
CA SER A 49 -5.53 7.33 -6.83
C SER A 49 -4.69 6.40 -5.96
N ALA A 50 -4.46 6.75 -4.69
CA ALA A 50 -3.58 5.98 -3.81
C ALA A 50 -3.92 4.48 -3.88
N ASP A 51 -5.20 4.14 -4.01
CA ASP A 51 -5.74 2.81 -4.27
C ASP A 51 -5.12 2.12 -5.50
N LYS A 52 -5.03 2.81 -6.65
CA LYS A 52 -4.41 2.27 -7.87
C LYS A 52 -2.92 2.03 -7.70
N MET A 53 -2.22 2.85 -6.89
CA MET A 53 -0.81 2.64 -6.59
C MET A 53 -0.61 1.45 -5.64
N GLU A 54 -1.46 1.34 -4.61
CA GLU A 54 -1.46 0.21 -3.69
C GLU A 54 -1.73 -1.11 -4.41
N ASP A 55 -2.76 -1.16 -5.27
CA ASP A 55 -3.07 -2.35 -6.07
C ASP A 55 -1.92 -2.74 -6.99
N PHE A 56 -1.21 -1.76 -7.56
CA PHE A 56 -0.05 -2.02 -8.40
C PHE A 56 1.13 -2.58 -7.59
N ILE A 57 1.38 -2.07 -6.38
CA ILE A 57 2.38 -2.63 -5.47
C ILE A 57 1.98 -4.06 -5.06
N ARG A 58 0.70 -4.30 -4.75
CA ARG A 58 0.17 -5.62 -4.40
C ARG A 58 0.34 -6.61 -5.55
N PHE A 59 0.12 -6.18 -6.79
CA PHE A 59 0.40 -6.98 -7.98
C PHE A 59 1.88 -7.41 -8.06
N ILE A 60 2.82 -6.48 -7.85
CA ILE A 60 4.25 -6.77 -7.86
C ILE A 60 4.60 -7.78 -6.74
N LEU A 61 4.10 -7.56 -5.53
CA LEU A 61 4.31 -8.47 -4.40
C LEU A 61 3.74 -9.86 -4.67
N GLY A 62 2.57 -9.97 -5.31
CA GLY A 62 1.99 -11.24 -5.73
C GLY A 62 2.88 -12.00 -6.72
N LYS A 63 3.48 -11.29 -7.69
CA LYS A 63 4.44 -11.89 -8.64
C LYS A 63 5.74 -12.32 -7.97
N ILE A 64 6.26 -11.54 -7.02
CA ILE A 64 7.42 -11.91 -6.19
C ILE A 64 7.11 -13.17 -5.38
N SER A 65 5.93 -13.24 -4.75
CA SER A 65 5.51 -14.40 -3.97
C SER A 65 5.40 -15.67 -4.84
N ALA A 66 4.86 -15.55 -6.05
CA ALA A 66 4.78 -16.67 -6.99
C ALA A 66 6.19 -17.14 -7.43
N LEU A 67 7.10 -16.19 -7.68
CA LEU A 67 8.48 -16.48 -8.04
C LEU A 67 9.22 -17.18 -6.90
N LYS A 68 9.09 -16.66 -5.67
CA LYS A 68 9.65 -17.28 -4.47
C LYS A 68 9.12 -18.70 -4.31
N LYS A 69 7.79 -18.90 -4.37
CA LYS A 69 7.16 -20.22 -4.25
C LYS A 69 7.74 -21.21 -5.25
N GLU A 70 7.85 -20.83 -6.51
CA GLU A 70 8.44 -21.69 -7.54
C GLU A 70 9.91 -22.01 -7.27
N MET A 71 10.71 -21.03 -6.84
CA MET A 71 12.10 -21.25 -6.43
C MET A 71 12.23 -22.21 -5.24
N CYS A 72 11.30 -22.14 -4.28
CA CYS A 72 11.27 -23.03 -3.13
C CYS A 72 10.93 -24.45 -3.54
N GLU A 73 9.78 -24.62 -4.21
CA GLU A 73 9.17 -25.94 -4.42
C GLU A 73 9.88 -26.74 -5.50
N LYS A 74 10.36 -26.09 -6.57
CA LYS A 74 10.98 -26.80 -7.70
C LYS A 74 12.48 -26.92 -7.58
N TYR A 75 13.14 -25.94 -6.96
CA TYR A 75 14.60 -25.84 -6.98
C TYR A 75 15.23 -25.99 -5.60
N ASN A 76 14.44 -26.11 -4.52
CA ASN A 76 14.91 -26.14 -3.14
C ASN A 76 15.80 -24.93 -2.78
N LYS A 77 15.57 -23.76 -3.41
CA LYS A 77 16.39 -22.54 -3.27
C LYS A 77 15.76 -21.50 -2.34
N CYS A 78 15.17 -21.92 -1.22
CA CYS A 78 14.45 -21.02 -0.31
C CYS A 78 14.92 -21.01 1.14
N GLU A 79 16.03 -21.66 1.44
CA GLU A 79 16.69 -21.44 2.72
C GLU A 79 17.14 -19.97 2.81
N ASP A 80 17.01 -19.38 4.00
CA ASP A 80 17.41 -18.00 4.30
C ASP A 80 18.93 -17.91 4.29
N ASN A 81 19.50 -17.90 3.09
CA ASN A 81 20.93 -17.89 2.85
C ASN A 81 21.46 -16.45 2.93
N LYS A 82 21.41 -15.88 4.15
CA LYS A 82 22.19 -14.70 4.51
C LYS A 82 23.67 -14.90 4.16
N GLU A 83 24.15 -16.14 4.27
CA GLU A 83 25.46 -16.58 3.82
C GLU A 83 25.64 -16.39 2.31
N ALA A 84 24.71 -16.86 1.47
CA ALA A 84 24.82 -16.66 0.01
C ALA A 84 24.80 -15.17 -0.39
N LEU A 85 24.03 -14.33 0.31
CA LEU A 85 24.07 -12.88 0.09
C LEU A 85 25.44 -12.30 0.46
N ALA A 86 26.03 -12.73 1.58
CA ALA A 86 27.33 -12.28 2.05
C ALA A 86 28.48 -12.78 1.15
N GLU A 87 28.49 -14.06 0.76
CA GLU A 87 29.46 -14.67 -0.14
C GLU A 87 29.52 -13.97 -1.50
N ASN A 88 28.38 -13.47 -1.98
CA ASN A 88 28.29 -12.75 -3.25
C ASN A 88 28.43 -11.22 -3.10
N ASN A 89 28.74 -10.72 -1.90
CA ASN A 89 28.84 -9.29 -1.58
C ASN A 89 27.60 -8.48 -2.02
N LEU A 90 26.41 -9.09 -1.93
CA LEU A 90 25.14 -8.48 -2.34
C LEU A 90 24.60 -7.57 -1.24
N ASN A 91 24.82 -6.27 -1.40
CA ASN A 91 24.26 -5.24 -0.52
C ASN A 91 22.88 -4.80 -1.01
N LEU A 92 21.85 -5.54 -0.61
CA LEU A 92 20.48 -5.22 -0.98
C LEU A 92 19.94 -4.01 -0.19
N PRO A 93 19.21 -3.10 -0.83
CA PRO A 93 18.60 -1.95 -0.17
C PRO A 93 17.66 -2.38 0.95
N LYS A 94 17.85 -1.83 2.14
CA LYS A 94 16.98 -2.01 3.31
C LYS A 94 16.60 -0.65 3.88
N LEU A 95 15.39 -0.58 4.45
CA LEU A 95 14.95 0.58 5.20
C LEU A 95 15.56 0.55 6.61
N ALA A 96 16.01 1.71 7.06
CA ALA A 96 16.52 1.94 8.41
C ALA A 96 15.85 3.19 9.00
N GLU A 97 15.97 3.39 10.32
CA GLU A 97 15.31 4.50 11.03
C GLU A 97 15.66 5.88 10.44
N LYS A 98 16.91 6.05 9.99
CA LYS A 98 17.40 7.26 9.31
C LYS A 98 16.65 7.61 8.01
N ASP A 99 15.98 6.63 7.41
CA ASP A 99 15.25 6.80 6.15
C ASP A 99 13.86 7.41 6.35
N LYS A 100 13.44 7.62 7.62
CA LYS A 100 12.22 8.34 7.97
C LYS A 100 10.94 7.77 7.33
N CYS A 101 10.91 6.46 7.10
CA CYS A 101 9.73 5.74 6.59
C CYS A 101 8.86 5.13 7.69
N PHE A 102 9.33 5.13 8.94
CA PHE A 102 8.60 4.53 10.08
C PHE A 102 7.74 5.58 10.79
N GLN A 103 6.60 5.16 11.35
CA GLN A 103 5.58 6.03 11.92
C GLN A 103 6.11 7.08 12.91
N SER A 104 7.04 6.70 13.81
CA SER A 104 7.57 7.58 14.85
C SER A 104 8.40 8.75 14.32
N GLN A 105 8.97 8.61 13.12
CA GLN A 105 9.88 9.60 12.53
C GLN A 105 9.56 9.81 11.06
N PHE A 106 8.29 9.71 10.66
CA PHE A 106 7.91 9.76 9.26
C PHE A 106 8.24 11.13 8.65
N ASN A 107 8.95 11.12 7.53
CA ASN A 107 9.17 12.28 6.67
C ASN A 107 8.95 11.83 5.22
N GLN A 108 7.91 12.39 4.59
CA GLN A 108 7.48 11.95 3.26
C GLN A 108 8.60 12.08 2.22
N GLU A 109 9.29 13.23 2.16
CA GLU A 109 10.33 13.50 1.16
C GLU A 109 11.52 12.54 1.31
N THR A 110 12.05 12.41 2.53
CA THR A 110 13.18 11.52 2.84
C THR A 110 12.81 10.07 2.56
N CYS A 111 11.62 9.65 2.99
CA CYS A 111 11.15 8.30 2.77
C CYS A 111 10.95 7.98 1.29
N MET A 112 10.28 8.86 0.54
CA MET A 112 10.02 8.67 -0.89
C MET A 112 11.32 8.67 -1.70
N THR A 113 12.27 9.53 -1.34
CA THR A 113 13.63 9.54 -1.90
C THR A 113 14.33 8.21 -1.63
N ARG A 114 14.28 7.69 -0.40
CA ARG A 114 14.88 6.40 -0.08
C ARG A 114 14.22 5.25 -0.84
N ILE A 115 12.88 5.19 -0.88
CA ILE A 115 12.13 4.16 -1.60
C ILE A 115 12.51 4.15 -3.07
N THR A 116 12.53 5.33 -3.70
CA THR A 116 12.85 5.47 -5.13
C THR A 116 14.28 5.03 -5.42
N THR A 117 15.25 5.47 -4.61
CA THR A 117 16.65 5.07 -4.73
C THR A 117 16.84 3.57 -4.52
N GLY A 118 16.20 2.98 -3.50
CA GLY A 118 16.25 1.55 -3.26
C GLY A 118 15.64 0.73 -4.40
N LEU A 119 14.49 1.15 -4.94
CA LEU A 119 13.88 0.49 -6.11
C LEU A 119 14.76 0.60 -7.36
N GLN A 120 15.48 1.71 -7.52
CA GLN A 120 16.46 1.88 -8.60
C GLN A 120 17.66 0.95 -8.42
N GLU A 121 18.21 0.85 -7.21
CA GLU A 121 19.28 -0.10 -6.86
C GLU A 121 18.86 -1.55 -7.13
N PHE A 122 17.61 -1.92 -6.84
CA PHE A 122 17.08 -3.26 -7.12
C PHE A 122 16.98 -3.59 -8.62
N GLN A 123 16.90 -2.61 -9.53
CA GLN A 123 16.67 -2.87 -10.96
C GLN A 123 17.73 -3.78 -11.58
N ILE A 124 19.01 -3.64 -11.20
CA ILE A 124 20.08 -4.46 -11.75
C ILE A 124 19.92 -5.93 -11.33
N HIS A 125 19.52 -6.18 -10.08
CA HIS A 125 19.27 -7.52 -9.55
C HIS A 125 18.05 -8.16 -10.22
N LEU A 126 16.96 -7.39 -10.40
CA LEU A 126 15.75 -7.89 -11.07
C LEU A 126 15.99 -8.21 -12.55
N LYS A 127 16.81 -7.40 -13.24
CA LYS A 127 17.21 -7.66 -14.62
C LYS A 127 18.08 -8.93 -14.72
N TYR A 128 19.01 -9.11 -13.79
CA TYR A 128 19.81 -10.34 -13.71
C TYR A 128 18.90 -11.56 -13.46
N LEU A 129 17.99 -11.45 -12.51
CA LEU A 129 17.04 -12.52 -12.19
C LEU A 129 16.20 -12.88 -13.41
N GLU A 130 15.59 -11.90 -14.09
CA GLU A 130 14.83 -12.13 -15.34
C GLU A 130 15.66 -12.88 -16.40
N ALA A 131 16.88 -12.43 -16.67
CA ALA A 131 17.72 -12.98 -17.72
C ALA A 131 18.17 -14.43 -17.44
N ASN A 132 18.35 -14.77 -16.16
CA ASN A 132 18.91 -16.06 -15.72
C ASN A 132 17.87 -16.98 -15.07
N TYR A 133 16.58 -16.60 -15.04
CA TYR A 133 15.56 -17.44 -14.43
C TYR A 133 15.17 -18.62 -15.34
N GLU A 134 15.35 -19.82 -14.81
CA GLU A 134 15.05 -21.08 -15.50
C GLU A 134 13.60 -21.55 -15.32
N GLY A 135 12.85 -20.94 -14.39
CA GLY A 135 11.44 -21.27 -14.14
C GLY A 135 10.47 -20.51 -15.04
N ASN A 136 9.29 -20.17 -14.51
CA ASN A 136 8.33 -19.33 -15.22
C ASN A 136 8.86 -17.91 -15.48
N LYS A 137 9.37 -17.69 -16.70
CA LYS A 137 9.88 -16.40 -17.18
C LYS A 137 8.85 -15.28 -17.10
N ASN A 138 7.55 -15.57 -17.19
CA ASN A 138 6.52 -14.53 -17.12
C ASN A 138 6.49 -13.85 -15.75
N ASN A 139 6.69 -14.58 -14.65
CA ASN A 139 6.73 -13.97 -13.32
C ASN A 139 7.98 -13.11 -13.14
N ALA A 140 9.16 -13.61 -13.53
CA ALA A 140 10.41 -12.86 -13.45
C ALA A 140 10.36 -11.58 -14.31
N HIS A 141 9.90 -11.70 -15.56
CA HIS A 141 9.68 -10.56 -16.46
C HIS A 141 8.68 -9.55 -15.89
N SER A 142 7.55 -10.04 -15.35
CA SER A 142 6.52 -9.18 -14.73
C SER A 142 7.07 -8.39 -13.56
N VAL A 143 7.87 -9.02 -12.68
CA VAL A 143 8.50 -8.33 -11.54
C VAL A 143 9.45 -7.24 -12.03
N TYR A 144 10.33 -7.55 -12.98
CA TYR A 144 11.29 -6.58 -13.52
C TYR A 144 10.59 -5.38 -14.17
N ILE A 145 9.71 -5.62 -15.16
CA ILE A 145 9.04 -4.54 -15.89
C ILE A 145 8.10 -3.73 -15.00
N SER A 146 7.37 -4.37 -14.09
CA SER A 146 6.42 -3.66 -13.22
C SER A 146 7.13 -2.84 -12.15
N THR A 147 8.25 -3.32 -11.61
CA THR A 147 9.08 -2.53 -10.68
C THR A 147 9.71 -1.34 -11.40
N LYS A 148 10.18 -1.52 -12.65
CA LYS A 148 10.66 -0.43 -13.49
C LYS A 148 9.57 0.63 -13.74
N HIS A 149 8.33 0.18 -13.98
CA HIS A 149 7.19 1.08 -14.16
C HIS A 149 6.79 1.79 -12.85
N LEU A 150 6.86 1.10 -11.70
CA LEU A 150 6.65 1.71 -10.39
C LEU A 150 7.65 2.84 -10.15
N LEU A 151 8.93 2.60 -10.43
CA LEU A 151 9.98 3.62 -10.33
C LEU A 151 9.68 4.85 -11.21
N GLN A 152 9.17 4.65 -12.43
CA GLN A 152 8.77 5.75 -13.31
C GLN A 152 7.59 6.56 -12.75
N LYS A 153 6.65 5.92 -12.04
CA LYS A 153 5.54 6.62 -11.39
C LYS A 153 5.97 7.39 -10.14
N LEU A 154 6.97 6.90 -9.42
CA LEU A 154 7.46 7.52 -8.18
C LEU A 154 8.39 8.72 -8.45
N ARG A 155 9.14 8.75 -9.56
CA ARG A 155 10.03 9.87 -9.91
C ARG A 155 9.33 11.24 -10.01
N PRO A 156 8.18 11.37 -10.69
CA PRO A 156 7.39 12.61 -10.70
C PRO A 156 6.90 13.03 -9.31
N MET A 157 6.75 12.09 -8.37
CA MET A 157 6.30 12.38 -7.00
C MET A 157 7.40 12.95 -6.12
N ASN A 158 8.68 12.82 -6.51
CA ASN A 158 9.85 13.32 -5.77
C ASN A 158 10.30 14.73 -6.18
N GLN A 159 9.68 15.34 -7.20
CA GLN A 159 10.04 16.68 -7.69
C GLN A 159 9.05 17.77 -7.28
N VAL A 160 8.15 17.48 -6.33
CA VAL A 160 7.19 18.46 -5.81
C VAL A 160 7.87 19.28 -4.69
N GLU A 161 8.68 20.26 -5.11
CA GLU A 161 9.03 21.54 -4.44
C GLU A 161 10.49 21.96 -4.71
N VAL A 162 10.73 22.63 -5.85
CA VAL A 162 11.59 23.83 -5.90
C VAL A 162 10.95 24.77 -6.91
N THR A 163 10.26 25.81 -6.45
CA THR A 163 9.99 26.99 -7.27
C THR A 163 10.01 28.19 -6.33
N THR A 164 11.19 28.82 -6.28
CA THR A 164 11.45 30.19 -5.78
C THR A 164 10.58 31.22 -6.49
#